data_AF-K7GAY6-F1
#
_entry.id   AF-K7GAY6-F1
#
_cell.length_a   1.000
_cell.length_b   1.000
_cell.length_c   1.000
_cell.angle_alpha   90.00
_cell.angle_beta   90.00
_cell.angle_gamma   90.00
#
_symmetry.space_group_name_H-M   'P 1'
#
loop_
_entity.id
_entity.type
_entity.pdbx_description
1 polymer ?
#
loop_
_entity_poly.entity_id
_entity_poly.type
_entity_poly.pdbx_seq_one_letter_code
_entity_poly.pdbx_strand_id
1 'polypeptide(L)'
;PPTCCPPGSQGEAGRYPPPMDAAPFRRRWGFLEQKYGYYHCKDCNIRWESAYVWCVQGTNKVYFRQFCRTCQKSYNPYRVEDITCQSCKQTRCTCPVKVRHVDPKRPHRQDLCGRCKGKRLSCDSTFSFKYII
;
A
#
# COMPACT_ATOMS: atom_id res chain seq x y z
N PRO A 1 -25.60 -64.17 26.43
CA PRO A 1 -25.28 -63.23 27.52
C PRO A 1 -24.41 -62.08 27.02
N PRO A 2 -24.94 -60.85 27.01
CA PRO A 2 -24.25 -59.66 26.52
C PRO A 2 -23.42 -59.00 27.63
N THR A 3 -22.43 -58.19 27.26
CA THR A 3 -21.91 -57.16 28.16
C THR A 3 -21.80 -55.85 27.38
N CYS A 4 -22.44 -54.84 27.94
CA CYS A 4 -22.71 -53.53 27.38
C CYS A 4 -21.46 -52.66 27.28
N CYS A 5 -21.40 -51.79 26.26
CA CYS A 5 -20.71 -50.51 26.31
C CYS A 5 -21.61 -49.40 25.75
N PRO A 6 -21.52 -48.17 26.28
CA PRO A 6 -22.53 -47.12 26.16
C PRO A 6 -22.46 -46.33 24.82
N PRO A 7 -23.50 -45.52 24.50
CA PRO A 7 -23.58 -44.76 23.26
C PRO A 7 -22.78 -43.45 23.38
N GLY A 8 -21.77 -43.30 22.51
CA GLY A 8 -21.10 -42.02 22.27
C GLY A 8 -21.83 -41.27 21.16
N SER A 9 -22.48 -40.18 21.55
CA SER A 9 -23.32 -39.29 20.76
C SER A 9 -22.67 -38.83 19.44
N GLN A 10 -23.36 -39.14 18.33
CA GLN A 10 -23.29 -38.41 17.08
C GLN A 10 -23.95 -37.04 17.30
N GLY A 11 -23.26 -35.95 16.96
CA GLY A 11 -23.76 -34.60 17.15
C GLY A 11 -23.17 -33.61 16.15
N GLU A 12 -23.93 -33.41 15.06
CA GLU A 12 -24.08 -32.14 14.34
C GLU A 12 -22.90 -31.62 13.50
N ALA A 13 -22.78 -32.17 12.29
CA ALA A 13 -22.26 -31.41 11.15
C ALA A 13 -23.22 -30.26 10.83
N GLY A 14 -22.98 -29.10 11.46
CA GLY A 14 -23.69 -27.85 11.19
C GLY A 14 -23.57 -27.48 9.71
N ARG A 15 -24.67 -27.68 9.00
CA ARG A 15 -24.91 -27.21 7.63
C ARG A 15 -25.07 -25.69 7.65
N TYR A 16 -23.95 -24.97 7.56
CA TYR A 16 -23.96 -23.59 7.08
C TYR A 16 -23.45 -23.60 5.63
N PRO A 17 -24.25 -23.17 4.64
CA PRO A 17 -23.68 -22.86 3.34
C PRO A 17 -22.65 -21.74 3.54
N PRO A 18 -21.44 -21.83 2.93
CA PRO A 18 -20.52 -20.71 2.96
C PRO A 18 -21.24 -19.50 2.35
N PRO A 19 -21.06 -18.28 2.89
CA PRO A 19 -21.54 -17.08 2.23
C PRO A 19 -21.01 -17.08 0.79
N MET A 20 -21.91 -17.16 -0.17
CA MET A 20 -21.61 -17.02 -1.60
C MET A 20 -21.26 -15.57 -1.89
N ASP A 21 -20.11 -15.10 -1.40
CA ASP A 21 -19.47 -13.85 -1.82
C ASP A 21 -18.00 -13.75 -1.38
N ALA A 22 -17.35 -14.89 -1.05
CA ALA A 22 -15.90 -14.94 -0.97
C ALA A 22 -15.28 -15.09 -2.37
N ALA A 23 -15.59 -14.16 -3.28
CA ALA A 23 -14.69 -13.90 -4.38
C ALA A 23 -13.34 -13.57 -3.74
N PRO A 24 -12.23 -14.29 -4.05
CA PRO A 24 -10.93 -13.94 -3.52
C PRO A 24 -10.72 -12.49 -3.90
N PHE A 25 -10.52 -11.64 -2.90
CA PHE A 25 -10.35 -10.20 -3.03
C PHE A 25 -9.31 -9.95 -4.12
N ARG A 26 -9.77 -9.84 -5.39
CA ARG A 26 -8.93 -9.55 -6.53
C ARG A 26 -8.46 -8.16 -6.22
N ARG A 27 -7.27 -8.06 -5.62
CA ARG A 27 -6.68 -6.85 -5.07
C ARG A 27 -6.86 -5.76 -6.11
N ARG A 28 -7.90 -4.93 -5.93
CA ARG A 28 -8.30 -3.96 -6.93
C ARG A 28 -7.41 -2.75 -6.69
N TRP A 29 -6.13 -2.84 -7.06
CA TRP A 29 -5.15 -1.75 -6.95
C TRP A 29 -5.61 -0.44 -7.64
N GLY A 30 -6.72 -0.46 -8.37
CA GLY A 30 -7.41 0.72 -8.88
C GLY A 30 -7.96 1.69 -7.82
N PHE A 31 -7.89 1.39 -6.52
CA PHE A 31 -8.26 2.35 -5.46
C PHE A 31 -7.07 3.11 -4.87
N LEU A 32 -5.81 2.82 -5.23
CA LEU A 32 -4.66 3.51 -4.65
C LEU A 32 -4.10 4.55 -5.63
N GLU A 33 -3.98 5.78 -5.17
CA GLU A 33 -3.34 6.85 -5.92
C GLU A 33 -1.97 7.18 -5.32
N GLN A 34 -1.03 7.53 -6.20
CA GLN A 34 0.31 7.94 -5.80
C GLN A 34 0.28 9.43 -5.42
N LYS A 35 0.85 9.75 -4.26
CA LYS A 35 0.96 11.10 -3.73
C LYS A 35 2.39 11.41 -3.30
N TYR A 36 2.67 12.70 -3.15
CA TYR A 36 3.88 13.19 -2.54
C TYR A 36 3.69 13.28 -1.03
N GLY A 37 4.67 12.87 -0.24
CA GLY A 37 4.56 12.96 1.22
C GLY A 37 5.85 13.33 1.92
N TYR A 38 5.67 13.98 3.06
CA TYR A 38 6.71 14.49 3.91
C TYR A 38 6.73 13.72 5.22
N TYR A 39 7.92 13.29 5.64
CA TYR A 39 8.11 12.42 6.78
C TYR A 39 9.09 13.03 7.78
N HIS A 40 8.89 12.70 9.05
CA HIS A 40 9.76 13.11 10.16
C HIS A 40 9.91 11.96 11.15
N CYS A 41 11.14 11.51 11.33
CA CYS A 41 11.46 10.54 12.37
C CYS A 41 11.70 11.30 13.67
N LYS A 42 10.86 11.06 14.68
CA LYS A 42 10.99 11.71 15.99
C LYS A 42 12.22 11.24 16.78
N ASP A 43 12.72 10.03 16.52
CA ASP A 43 13.82 9.43 17.27
C ASP A 43 15.21 9.95 16.85
N CYS A 44 15.47 10.07 15.54
CA CYS A 44 16.75 10.58 15.02
C CYS A 44 16.63 11.95 14.34
N ASN A 45 15.46 12.58 14.45
CA ASN A 45 15.13 13.92 13.93
C ASN A 45 15.35 14.12 12.41
N ILE A 46 15.53 13.05 11.64
CA ILE A 46 15.69 13.16 10.19
C ILE A 46 14.34 13.45 9.52
N ARG A 47 14.38 14.28 8.50
CA ARG A 47 13.24 14.54 7.60
C ARG A 47 13.55 13.98 6.22
N TRP A 48 12.53 13.47 5.56
CA TRP A 48 12.64 13.03 4.18
C TRP A 48 11.33 13.21 3.44
N GLU A 49 11.42 13.20 2.12
CA GLU A 49 10.30 13.37 1.22
C GLU A 49 10.28 12.22 0.22
N SER A 50 9.10 11.83 -0.25
CA SER A 50 8.94 10.72 -1.16
C SER A 50 7.73 10.90 -2.06
N ALA A 51 7.92 10.63 -3.37
CA ALA A 51 6.83 10.54 -4.35
C ALA A 51 6.17 9.14 -4.36
N TYR A 52 6.63 8.21 -3.52
CA TYR A 52 6.10 6.85 -3.45
C TYR A 52 5.17 6.64 -2.25
N VAL A 53 4.32 7.63 -1.98
CA VAL A 53 3.24 7.50 -1.00
C VAL A 53 2.00 6.98 -1.71
N TRP A 54 1.36 5.97 -1.14
CA TRP A 54 0.15 5.37 -1.69
C TRP A 54 -1.02 5.70 -0.78
N CYS A 55 -1.96 6.49 -1.28
CA CYS A 55 -3.17 6.87 -0.58
C CYS A 55 -4.38 6.17 -1.19
N VAL A 56 -5.43 5.98 -0.39
CA VAL A 56 -6.75 5.62 -0.94
C VAL A 56 -7.23 6.77 -1.82
N GLN A 57 -7.60 6.46 -3.06
CA GLN A 57 -8.00 7.39 -4.10
C GLN A 57 -9.10 8.32 -3.61
N GLY A 58 -8.95 9.61 -3.90
CA GLY A 58 -9.86 10.66 -3.44
C GLY A 58 -9.69 10.99 -1.96
N THR A 59 -8.66 10.47 -1.29
CA THR A 59 -8.37 10.75 0.13
C THR A 59 -6.87 10.97 0.36
N ASN A 60 -6.53 11.45 1.55
CA ASN A 60 -5.14 11.51 2.02
C ASN A 60 -4.79 10.37 2.99
N LYS A 61 -5.61 9.30 3.00
CA LYS A 61 -5.39 8.14 3.87
C LYS A 61 -4.29 7.25 3.29
N VAL A 62 -3.13 7.28 3.92
CA VAL A 62 -1.95 6.50 3.52
C VAL A 62 -2.15 5.02 3.82
N TYR A 63 -1.81 4.18 2.84
CA TYR A 63 -1.95 2.72 2.93
C TYR A 63 -0.63 2.04 3.31
N PHE A 64 0.51 2.54 2.82
CA PHE A 64 1.84 2.00 3.12
C PHE A 64 2.72 3.03 3.84
N ARG A 65 3.31 2.60 4.95
CA ARG A 65 4.31 3.38 5.70
C ARG A 65 5.68 3.36 5.02
N GLN A 66 6.54 4.29 5.39
CA GLN A 66 7.95 4.27 5.00
C GLN A 66 8.85 4.13 6.21
N PHE A 67 10.01 3.52 6.02
CA PHE A 67 10.98 3.28 7.08
C PHE A 67 11.99 4.42 7.14
N CYS A 68 12.29 4.85 8.35
CA CYS A 68 13.41 5.74 8.60
C CYS A 68 14.72 5.03 8.23
N ARG A 69 15.59 5.69 7.46
CA ARG A 69 16.86 5.11 7.01
C ARG A 69 17.79 4.73 8.17
N THR A 70 17.74 5.48 9.26
CA THR A 70 18.61 5.32 10.42
C THR A 70 17.99 4.36 11.44
N CYS A 71 16.76 4.64 11.87
CA CYS A 71 16.12 3.87 12.94
C CYS A 71 15.44 2.59 12.45
N GLN A 72 15.23 2.42 11.14
CA GLN A 72 14.45 1.32 10.54
C GLN A 72 13.03 1.18 11.11
N LYS A 73 12.52 2.21 11.79
CA LYS A 73 11.13 2.31 12.28
C LYS A 73 10.21 2.84 11.17
N SER A 74 8.96 2.36 11.16
CA SER A 74 7.96 2.78 10.18
C SER A 74 7.25 4.06 10.60
N TYR A 75 7.07 5.01 9.68
CA TYR A 75 6.38 6.27 9.89
C TYR A 75 5.32 6.48 8.81
N ASN A 76 4.23 7.14 9.19
CA ASN A 76 3.31 7.79 8.27
C ASN A 76 3.87 9.17 7.90
N PRO A 77 3.59 9.69 6.69
CA PRO A 77 3.89 11.07 6.38
C PRO A 77 3.01 11.98 7.24
N TYR A 78 3.56 13.13 7.64
CA TYR A 78 2.82 14.14 8.39
C TYR A 78 2.08 15.12 7.47
N ARG A 79 2.49 15.20 6.21
CA ARG A 79 1.85 15.99 5.16
C ARG A 79 1.85 15.18 3.87
N VAL A 80 0.74 15.23 3.14
CA VAL A 80 0.54 14.55 1.87
C VAL A 80 -0.01 15.56 0.88
N GLU A 81 0.51 15.54 -0.34
CA GLU A 81 0.16 16.43 -1.44
C GLU A 81 0.02 15.65 -2.74
N ASP A 82 -0.77 16.17 -3.67
CA ASP A 82 -0.88 15.57 -5.00
C ASP A 82 0.39 15.83 -5.82
N ILE A 83 0.81 14.84 -6.61
CA ILE A 83 1.95 14.96 -7.53
C ILE A 83 1.50 15.78 -8.75
N THR A 84 1.53 17.10 -8.61
CA THR A 84 1.09 18.04 -9.64
C THR A 84 2.15 19.09 -9.93
N CYS A 85 2.17 19.57 -11.17
CA CYS A 85 3.01 20.70 -11.56
C CYS A 85 2.58 21.96 -10.81
N GLN A 86 3.50 22.70 -10.21
CA GLN A 86 3.14 23.95 -9.53
C GLN A 86 2.64 25.02 -10.50
N SER A 87 3.14 25.04 -11.74
CA SER A 87 2.80 26.04 -12.76
C SER A 87 1.46 25.79 -13.43
N CYS A 88 1.18 24.56 -13.89
CA CYS A 88 -0.05 24.25 -14.63
C CYS A 88 -1.03 23.33 -13.87
N LYS A 89 -0.68 22.90 -12.66
CA LYS A 89 -1.48 22.00 -11.79
C LYS A 89 -1.81 20.62 -12.37
N GLN A 90 -1.22 20.26 -13.52
CA GLN A 90 -1.40 18.95 -14.13
C GLN A 90 -0.37 17.94 -13.60
N THR A 91 -0.77 16.66 -13.51
CA THR A 91 0.10 15.54 -13.10
C THR A 91 1.13 15.16 -14.18
N ARG A 92 0.80 15.39 -15.46
CA ARG A 92 1.69 15.16 -16.61
C ARG A 92 1.81 16.46 -17.40
N CYS A 93 2.86 17.24 -17.13
CA CYS A 93 3.10 18.53 -17.77
C CYS A 93 4.34 18.54 -18.66
N THR A 94 4.32 19.36 -19.70
CA THR A 94 5.47 19.68 -20.57
C THR A 94 6.16 21.00 -20.19
N CYS A 95 5.79 21.60 -19.05
CA CYS A 95 6.37 22.86 -18.59
C CYS A 95 7.91 22.80 -18.54
N PRO A 96 8.61 23.86 -18.99
CA PRO A 96 10.08 23.88 -19.05
C PRO A 96 10.73 23.81 -17.67
N VAL A 97 10.05 24.34 -16.63
CA VAL A 97 10.48 24.24 -15.24
C VAL A 97 9.68 23.13 -14.56
N LYS A 98 10.27 21.94 -14.44
CA LYS A 98 9.70 20.84 -13.64
C LYS A 98 10.28 20.89 -12.23
N VAL A 99 9.46 21.28 -11.25
CA VAL A 99 9.84 21.25 -9.84
C VAL A 99 10.06 19.80 -9.39
N ARG A 100 10.96 19.58 -8.43
CA ARG A 100 11.36 18.26 -7.88
C ARG A 100 10.21 17.33 -7.46
N HIS A 101 9.02 17.87 -7.19
CA HIS A 101 7.82 17.14 -6.76
C HIS A 101 7.07 16.44 -7.90
N VAL A 102 7.45 16.71 -9.16
CA VAL A 102 6.74 16.25 -10.36
C VAL A 102 7.38 15.02 -10.99
N ASP A 103 8.55 14.57 -10.53
CA ASP A 103 9.25 13.44 -11.15
C ASP A 103 8.91 12.10 -10.47
N PRO A 104 8.02 11.28 -11.05
CA PRO A 104 7.77 9.92 -10.58
C PRO A 104 8.95 8.97 -10.81
N LYS A 105 10.01 9.38 -11.52
CA LYS A 105 11.28 8.63 -11.64
C LYS A 105 12.30 9.02 -10.57
N ARG A 106 11.93 9.84 -9.59
CA ARG A 106 12.80 10.13 -8.43
C ARG A 106 13.31 8.80 -7.86
N PRO A 107 14.61 8.65 -7.53
CA PRO A 107 15.18 7.38 -7.14
C PRO A 107 14.38 6.72 -6.00
N HIS A 108 13.77 5.58 -6.33
CA HIS A 108 12.99 4.79 -5.41
C HIS A 108 13.90 3.99 -4.46
N ARG A 109 13.78 4.26 -3.16
CA ARG A 109 14.50 3.53 -2.11
C ARG A 109 13.69 2.32 -1.66
N GLN A 110 13.87 1.19 -2.34
CA GLN A 110 13.11 -0.05 -2.06
C GLN A 110 13.32 -0.56 -0.62
N ASP A 111 14.51 -0.34 -0.07
CA ASP A 111 14.90 -0.67 1.30
C ASP A 111 14.04 0.05 2.36
N LEU A 112 13.44 1.19 2.00
CA LEU A 112 12.68 2.06 2.90
C LEU A 112 11.18 2.12 2.60
N CYS A 113 10.72 1.50 1.51
CA CYS A 113 9.32 1.60 1.11
C CYS A 113 8.49 0.42 1.64
N GLY A 114 7.47 0.68 2.49
CA GLY A 114 6.60 -0.38 3.01
C GLY A 114 5.77 -1.12 1.94
N ARG A 115 5.66 -0.57 0.73
CA ARG A 115 5.01 -1.27 -0.40
C ARG A 115 5.87 -2.41 -0.91
N CYS A 116 7.14 -2.18 -1.23
CA CYS A 116 8.01 -3.14 -1.94
C CYS A 116 9.13 -3.75 -1.09
N LYS A 117 9.45 -3.23 0.11
CA LYS A 117 10.53 -3.75 0.96
C LYS A 117 10.37 -5.26 1.17
N GLY A 118 11.36 -6.02 0.72
CA GLY A 118 11.39 -7.49 0.83
C GLY A 118 10.38 -8.23 -0.05
N LYS A 119 9.77 -7.58 -1.05
CA LYS A 119 8.75 -8.17 -1.93
C LYS A 119 9.20 -8.13 -3.39
N ARG A 120 8.73 -9.10 -4.18
CA ARG A 120 8.98 -9.17 -5.65
C ARG A 120 8.09 -8.19 -6.45
N LEU A 121 7.75 -7.03 -5.89
CA LEU A 121 6.86 -6.03 -6.49
C LEU A 121 7.60 -4.69 -6.64
N SER A 122 7.56 -4.06 -7.81
CA SER A 122 8.08 -2.70 -8.03
C SER A 122 7.04 -1.62 -7.68
N CYS A 123 7.51 -0.47 -7.16
CA CYS A 123 6.65 0.70 -6.93
C CYS A 123 6.52 1.62 -8.15
N ASP A 124 7.35 1.40 -9.19
CA ASP A 124 7.35 2.19 -10.43
C ASP A 124 6.16 1.85 -11.35
N SER A 125 5.59 0.66 -11.19
CA SER A 125 4.36 0.27 -11.87
C SER A 125 3.14 0.85 -11.12
N THR A 126 2.82 2.11 -11.40
CA THR A 126 1.54 2.76 -11.03
C THR A 126 0.35 2.12 -11.76
N PHE A 127 0.59 1.42 -12.87
CA PHE A 127 -0.46 0.75 -13.64
C PHE A 127 0.13 -0.46 -14.38
N SER A 128 -0.02 -1.68 -13.86
CA SER A 128 0.13 -2.87 -14.72
C SER A 128 -0.55 -4.10 -14.10
N PHE A 129 -1.83 -4.28 -14.44
CA PHE A 129 -2.47 -5.61 -14.46
C PHE A 129 -2.29 -6.31 -15.81
N LYS A 130 -1.55 -5.72 -16.76
CA LYS A 130 -1.48 -6.26 -18.14
C LYS A 130 -0.63 -7.54 -18.28
N TYR A 131 -0.14 -8.11 -17.17
CA TYR A 131 0.50 -9.44 -17.12
C TYR A 131 0.20 -10.18 -15.80
N ILE A 132 -1.06 -10.21 -15.37
CA ILE A 132 -1.52 -11.22 -14.41
C ILE A 132 -2.35 -12.22 -15.22
N ILE A 133 -1.69 -13.28 -15.70
CA ILE A 133 -2.33 -14.54 -16.14
C ILE A 133 -2.53 -15.39 -14.89
#